data_AF-A0AAN8X1K6-F1
#
_entry.id   AF-A0AAN8X1K6-F1
#
_cell.length_a   1.000
_cell.length_b   1.000
_cell.length_c   1.000
_cell.angle_alpha   90.00
_cell.angle_beta   90.00
_cell.angle_gamma   90.00
#
_symmetry.space_group_name_H-M   'P 1'
#
loop_
_entity.id
_entity.type
_entity.pdbx_description
1 polymer ?
#
loop_
_entity_poly.entity_id
_entity_poly.type
_entity_poly.pdbx_seq_one_letter_code
_entity_poly.pdbx_strand_id
1 'polypeptide(L)'
;LMSPNSRGKFSTLQRKYKLLAVIYHDGKEATKGHYIADIYHSGYNFWLRYDDSLVKPVSEANVLRHVTPRVPYLLFYRRGDTLVGTSAKPKA
;
A
#
# COMPACT_ATOMS: atom_id res chain seq x y z
N LEU A 1 -9.57 12.93 0.54
CA LEU A 1 -10.33 14.21 0.60
C LEU A 1 -9.38 15.29 1.10
N MET A 2 -9.18 16.39 0.37
CA MET A 2 -8.44 17.56 0.84
C MET A 2 -9.43 18.68 1.19
N SER A 3 -9.20 19.42 2.28
CA SER A 3 -10.07 20.54 2.63
C SER A 3 -10.10 21.58 1.50
N PRO A 4 -11.24 22.26 1.25
CA PRO A 4 -11.38 23.25 0.18
C PRO A 4 -10.27 24.32 0.21
N ASN A 5 -9.90 24.79 1.40
CA ASN A 5 -8.89 25.82 1.63
C ASN A 5 -7.44 25.37 1.35
N SER A 6 -7.24 24.08 1.05
CA SER A 6 -5.92 23.49 0.79
C SER A 6 -5.70 23.14 -0.69
N ARG A 7 -6.74 23.21 -1.54
CA ARG A 7 -6.67 22.69 -2.91
C ARG A 7 -5.65 23.41 -3.81
N GLY A 8 -5.42 24.70 -3.58
CA GLY A 8 -4.44 25.51 -4.32
C GLY A 8 -3.03 25.49 -3.72
N LYS A 9 -2.85 24.95 -2.51
CA LYS A 9 -1.56 24.94 -1.81
C LYS A 9 -0.63 23.81 -2.24
N PHE A 10 -1.17 22.78 -2.89
CA PHE A 10 -0.44 21.57 -3.24
C PHE A 10 -0.46 21.33 -4.74
N SER A 11 0.69 20.95 -5.29
CA SER A 11 0.81 20.59 -6.71
C SER A 11 -0.04 19.36 -7.04
N THR A 12 -0.28 19.12 -8.33
CA THR A 12 -1.00 17.92 -8.78
C THR A 12 -0.32 16.63 -8.30
N LEU A 13 1.01 16.59 -8.24
CA LEU A 13 1.75 15.41 -7.82
C LEU A 13 1.65 15.17 -6.28
N GLN A 14 1.59 16.25 -5.50
CA GLN A 14 1.39 16.21 -4.05
C GLN A 14 -0.02 15.76 -3.64
N ARG A 15 -0.98 15.87 -4.55
CA ARG A 15 -2.37 15.43 -4.35
C ARG A 15 -2.63 14.00 -4.83
N LYS A 16 -1.67 13.38 -5.53
CA LYS A 16 -1.73 11.97 -5.95
C LYS A 16 -1.12 11.09 -4.87
N TYR A 17 -1.78 9.97 -4.59
CA TYR A 17 -1.32 8.99 -3.61
C TYR A 17 -1.32 7.60 -4.26
N LYS A 18 -0.25 6.84 -4.08
CA LYS A 18 -0.14 5.45 -4.54
C LYS A 18 -0.22 4.53 -3.33
N LEU A 19 -1.04 3.49 -3.43
CA LEU A 19 -1.11 2.44 -2.40
C LEU A 19 0.23 1.69 -2.37
N LEU A 20 0.76 1.45 -1.17
CA LEU A 20 2.00 0.72 -0.96
C LEU A 20 1.85 -0.50 -0.07
N ALA A 21 0.93 -0.47 0.89
CA ALA A 21 0.66 -1.64 1.71
C ALA A 21 -0.80 -1.70 2.13
N VAL A 22 -1.31 -2.92 2.21
CA VAL A 22 -2.61 -3.26 2.78
C VAL A 22 -2.35 -4.24 3.91
N ILE A 23 -2.72 -3.88 5.13
CA ILE A 23 -2.76 -4.80 6.26
C ILE A 23 -4.17 -5.29 6.39
N TYR A 24 -4.32 -6.60 6.38
CA TYR A 24 -5.59 -7.27 6.53
C TYR A 24 -5.71 -7.81 7.95
N HIS A 25 -6.94 -7.77 8.46
CA HIS A 25 -7.36 -8.58 9.59
C HIS A 25 -8.16 -9.76 9.04
N ASP A 26 -7.68 -10.98 9.29
CA ASP A 26 -8.32 -12.24 8.89
C ASP A 26 -8.93 -12.88 10.14
N GLY A 27 -10.18 -12.51 10.43
CA GLY A 27 -10.87 -12.94 11.65
C GLY A 27 -12.29 -12.39 11.72
N LYS A 28 -13.16 -13.11 12.45
CA LYS A 28 -14.57 -12.71 12.65
C LYS A 28 -14.78 -11.76 13.81
N GLU A 29 -13.88 -11.76 14.79
CA GLU A 29 -13.92 -10.95 16.01
C GLU A 29 -12.84 -9.87 15.96
N ALA A 30 -13.06 -8.70 16.53
CA ALA A 30 -12.03 -7.64 16.54
C ALA A 30 -10.83 -7.94 17.45
N THR A 31 -10.98 -8.88 18.39
CA THR A 31 -9.98 -9.26 19.40
C THR A 31 -9.23 -10.55 19.07
N LYS A 32 -9.65 -11.27 18.02
CA LYS A 32 -9.05 -12.53 17.58
C LYS A 32 -9.01 -12.59 16.06
N GLY A 33 -7.84 -12.93 15.53
CA GLY A 33 -7.65 -13.11 14.10
C GLY A 33 -6.18 -13.21 13.77
N HIS A 34 -5.91 -13.22 12.47
CA HIS A 34 -4.57 -13.28 11.91
C HIS A 34 -4.29 -12.04 11.06
N TYR A 35 -3.11 -11.46 11.20
CA TYR A 35 -2.73 -10.27 10.45
C TYR A 35 -1.80 -10.65 9.30
N ILE A 36 -2.18 -10.24 8.10
CA ILE A 36 -1.43 -10.49 6.87
C ILE A 36 -1.20 -9.15 6.17
N ALA A 37 -0.05 -8.99 5.52
CA ALA A 37 0.29 -7.77 4.82
C ALA A 37 0.58 -8.03 3.34
N ASP A 38 -0.07 -7.29 2.44
CA ASP A 38 0.37 -7.18 1.06
C ASP A 38 1.15 -5.87 0.90
N ILE A 39 2.41 -5.95 0.49
CA ILE A 39 3.33 -4.81 0.37
C ILE A 39 3.89 -4.74 -1.05
N TYR A 40 3.81 -3.57 -1.66
CA TYR A 40 4.39 -3.30 -2.97
C TYR A 40 5.89 -3.01 -2.84
N HIS A 41 6.71 -3.86 -3.47
CA HIS A 41 8.15 -3.70 -3.47
C HIS A 41 8.61 -2.93 -4.71
N SER A 42 8.97 -1.66 -4.57
CA SER A 42 9.33 -0.79 -5.71
C SER A 42 10.55 -1.28 -6.49
N GLY A 43 11.53 -1.89 -5.81
CA GLY A 43 12.73 -2.44 -6.47
C GLY A 43 12.44 -3.67 -7.32
N TYR A 44 11.37 -4.41 -7.01
CA TYR A 44 10.99 -5.61 -7.77
C TYR A 44 9.78 -5.36 -8.69
N ASN A 45 9.10 -4.23 -8.51
CA ASN A 45 7.91 -3.86 -9.26
C ASN A 45 6.76 -4.88 -9.15
N PHE A 46 6.61 -5.55 -8.00
CA PHE A 46 5.48 -6.45 -7.74
C PHE A 46 5.09 -6.46 -6.25
N TRP A 47 3.95 -7.07 -5.95
CA TRP A 47 3.41 -7.18 -4.59
C TRP A 47 3.83 -8.49 -3.93
N LEU A 48 4.21 -8.40 -2.66
CA LEU A 48 4.53 -9.53 -1.80
C LEU A 48 3.50 -9.63 -0.68
N ARG A 49 2.98 -10.83 -0.46
CA ARG A 49 2.17 -11.19 0.70
C ARG A 49 3.08 -11.75 1.78
N TYR A 50 3.03 -11.13 2.95
CA TYR A 50 3.68 -11.55 4.18
C TYR A 50 2.63 -12.15 5.11
N ASP A 51 2.79 -13.43 5.40
CA ASP A 51 1.92 -14.25 6.24
C ASP A 51 2.82 -15.00 7.22
N ASP A 52 3.12 -14.35 8.36
CA ASP A 52 4.17 -14.73 9.30
C ASP A 52 5.53 -15.01 8.62
N SER A 53 5.96 -16.27 8.60
CA SER A 53 7.19 -16.72 7.98
C SER A 53 7.06 -16.99 6.47
N LEU A 54 5.84 -16.99 5.94
CA LEU A 54 5.56 -17.26 4.53
C LEU A 54 5.49 -15.96 3.74
N VAL A 55 6.43 -15.83 2.79
CA VAL A 55 6.50 -14.69 1.88
C VAL A 55 6.29 -15.18 0.45
N LYS A 56 5.30 -14.63 -0.26
CA LYS A 56 5.00 -15.03 -1.64
C LYS A 56 4.54 -13.87 -2.53
N PRO A 57 4.82 -13.92 -3.84
CA PRO A 57 4.28 -12.94 -4.77
C PRO A 57 2.75 -13.01 -4.84
N VAL A 58 2.11 -11.87 -5.04
CA VAL A 58 0.67 -11.73 -5.26
C VAL A 58 0.43 -10.72 -6.38
N SER A 59 -0.61 -10.93 -7.18
CA SER A 59 -0.96 -9.96 -8.24
C SER A 59 -1.67 -8.75 -7.66
N GLU A 60 -1.52 -7.58 -8.28
CA GLU A 60 -2.25 -6.37 -7.87
C GLU A 60 -3.78 -6.59 -7.90
N ALA A 61 -4.27 -7.33 -8.89
CA ALA A 61 -5.68 -7.71 -8.95
C ALA A 61 -6.15 -8.53 -7.72
N ASN A 62 -5.27 -9.35 -7.14
CA ASN A 62 -5.56 -10.09 -5.91
C ASN A 62 -5.47 -9.20 -4.66
N VAL A 63 -4.58 -8.21 -4.64
CA VAL A 63 -4.46 -7.22 -3.54
C VAL A 63 -5.71 -6.35 -3.46
N LEU A 64 -6.21 -5.90 -4.61
CA LEU A 64 -7.37 -5.02 -4.72
C LEU A 64 -8.72 -5.74 -4.60
N ARG A 65 -8.74 -7.07 -4.72
CA ARG A 65 -9.97 -7.86 -4.60
C ARG A 65 -10.37 -8.02 -3.13
N HIS A 66 -11.63 -7.77 -2.84
CA HIS A 66 -12.24 -8.10 -1.55
C HIS A 66 -12.45 -9.61 -1.42
N VAL A 67 -11.96 -10.23 -0.34
CA VAL A 67 -12.09 -11.67 -0.07
C VAL A 67 -12.45 -11.87 1.39
N THR A 68 -13.67 -12.32 1.69
CA THR A 68 -14.08 -12.64 3.07
C THR A 68 -13.43 -13.95 3.56
N PRO A 69 -13.18 -14.10 4.88
CA PRO A 69 -13.44 -13.16 5.97
C PRO A 69 -12.37 -12.07 6.13
N ARG A 70 -11.38 -12.02 5.23
CA ARG A 70 -10.27 -11.09 5.28
C ARG A 70 -10.69 -9.67 4.91
N VAL A 71 -10.57 -8.74 5.85
CA VAL A 71 -10.93 -7.33 5.64
C VAL A 71 -9.69 -6.43 5.65
N PRO A 72 -9.58 -5.46 4.73
CA PRO A 72 -8.52 -4.46 4.81
C PRO A 72 -8.73 -3.60 6.05
N TYR A 73 -7.72 -3.52 6.90
CA TYR A 73 -7.77 -2.81 8.19
C TYR A 73 -6.93 -1.53 8.18
N LEU A 74 -5.69 -1.61 7.70
CA LEU A 74 -4.82 -0.43 7.53
C LEU A 74 -4.35 -0.30 6.08
N LEU A 75 -4.38 0.92 5.57
CA LEU A 75 -3.98 1.24 4.20
C LEU A 75 -2.86 2.28 4.23
N PHE A 76 -1.69 1.90 3.70
CA PHE A 76 -0.55 2.80 3.59
C PHE A 76 -0.47 3.36 2.18
N TYR A 77 -0.57 4.68 2.09
CA TYR A 77 -0.42 5.43 0.85
C TYR A 77 0.80 6.34 0.91
N ARG A 78 1.50 6.46 -0.20
CA ARG A 78 2.62 7.39 -0.37
C ARG A 78 2.27 8.48 -1.36
N ARG A 79 2.62 9.72 -1.02
CA ARG A 79 2.44 10.88 -1.90
C ARG A 79 3.28 10.75 -3.16
N GLY A 80 2.70 11.13 -4.30
CA GLY A 80 3.29 11.01 -5.61
C GLY A 80 4.64 11.72 -5.75
N ASP A 81 4.80 12.88 -5.10
CA ASP A 81 6.02 13.69 -5.18
C ASP A 81 7.20 13.04 -4.48
N THR A 82 6.94 12.14 -3.54
CA THR A 82 7.97 11.40 -2.83
C THR A 82 8.41 10.13 -3.55
N LEU A 83 7.69 9.67 -4.58
CA LEU A 83 8.00 8.41 -5.29
C LEU A 83 9.27 8.51 -6.14
N VAL A 84 9.62 9.70 -6.61
CA VAL A 84 10.71 9.94 -7.58
C VAL A 84 12.12 9.86 -6.95
N GLY A 85 12.22 9.83 -5.61
CA GLY A 85 13.50 9.83 -4.89
C GLY A 85 14.21 8.48 -4.73
N THR A 86 13.73 7.40 -5.37
CA THR A 86 14.34 6.05 -5.24
C THR A 86 15.06 5.56 -6.49
N SER A 87 14.96 6.28 -7.62
CA SER A 87 15.85 6.11 -8.76
C SER A 87 17.10 6.97 -8.53
N ALA A 88 18.07 6.40 -7.81
CA ALA A 88 19.42 6.95 -7.77
C ALA A 88 19.93 7.13 -9.20
N LYS A 89 20.28 8.37 -9.57
CA LYS A 89 21.08 8.61 -10.78
C LYS A 89 22.39 7.83 -10.62
N PRO A 90 22.90 7.14 -11.66
CA PRO A 90 24.26 6.63 -11.63
C PRO A 90 25.18 7.83 -11.41
N LYS A 91 26.08 7.74 -10.43
CA LYS A 91 27.18 8.70 -10.31
C LYS A 91 28.04 8.56 -11.56
N ALA A 92 28.23 9.68 -12.26
CA ALA A 92 29.26 9.82 -13.29
C ALA A 92 30.65 9.67 -12.67
#